data_AF-A0A945DZL8-F1
#
_entry.id   AF-A0A945DZL8-F1
#
_cell.length_a   1.000
_cell.length_b   1.000
_cell.length_c   1.000
_cell.angle_alpha   90.00
_cell.angle_beta   90.00
_cell.angle_gamma   90.00
#
_symmetry.space_group_name_H-M   'P 1'
#
loop_
_entity.id
_entity.type
_entity.pdbx_description
1 polymer ?
#
loop_
_entity_poly.entity_id
_entity_poly.type
_entity_poly.pdbx_seq_one_letter_code
_entity_poly.pdbx_strand_id
1 'polypeptide(L)'
;MDKQLKNTKSAGSMILLMLFLFLLSFQSAWSAEDEAEILIFSLSPEKVEEQQGILKIQISTFSPIQQVTVKGKPRNFPKGASLVWLKIPYMLKPGVNVFEVYVKTTLGEAKKIIRTIYETPELLKKAKLGDSFQLISILSGVTKDNIEKVEDNSSKSKAFSTSILFVPSYRFDLFDDSSIFL
;
A
#
# COMPACT_ATOMS: atom_id res chain seq x y z
N MET A 1 13.29 53.77 18.57
CA MET A 1 13.01 52.91 17.40
C MET A 1 12.51 51.55 17.92
N ASP A 2 11.46 51.54 18.75
CA ASP A 2 11.29 50.48 19.78
C ASP A 2 9.92 49.77 19.75
N LYS A 3 9.26 49.73 18.59
CA LYS A 3 7.98 49.01 18.42
C LYS A 3 8.09 47.66 17.74
N GLN A 4 9.22 47.36 17.09
CA GLN A 4 9.40 46.13 16.30
C GLN A 4 9.98 44.93 17.09
N LEU A 5 10.40 45.12 18.35
CA LEU A 5 11.03 44.06 19.14
C LEU A 5 10.06 43.26 20.04
N LYS A 6 8.78 43.66 20.13
CA LYS A 6 7.79 42.99 21.00
C LYS A 6 7.02 41.85 20.33
N ASN A 7 6.89 41.84 19.00
CA ASN A 7 6.10 40.83 18.29
C ASN A 7 6.87 39.53 17.94
N THR A 8 8.20 39.55 17.92
CA THR A 8 9.00 38.38 17.51
C THR A 8 9.04 37.28 18.58
N LYS A 9 8.93 37.64 19.87
CA LYS A 9 8.82 36.67 20.98
C LYS A 9 7.50 35.90 20.97
N SER A 10 6.41 36.51 20.50
CA SER A 10 5.09 35.87 20.45
C SER A 10 4.98 34.90 19.28
N ALA A 11 5.51 35.27 18.10
CA ALA A 11 5.47 34.42 16.91
C ALA A 11 6.33 33.14 17.05
N GLY A 12 7.55 33.26 17.60
CA GLY A 12 8.41 32.08 17.85
C GLY A 12 7.82 31.11 18.87
N SER A 13 7.14 31.65 19.89
CA SER A 13 6.42 30.85 20.91
C SER A 13 5.24 30.08 20.31
N MET A 14 4.48 30.70 19.40
CA MET A 14 3.39 30.00 18.69
C MET A 14 3.89 28.89 17.76
N ILE A 15 5.01 29.09 17.08
CA ILE A 15 5.60 28.06 16.20
C ILE A 15 6.11 26.88 17.04
N LEU A 16 6.77 27.13 18.17
CA LEU A 16 7.23 26.07 19.07
C LEU A 16 6.07 25.31 19.71
N LEU A 17 4.99 26.00 20.07
CA LEU A 17 3.76 25.39 20.59
C LEU A 17 3.07 24.51 19.53
N MET A 18 2.99 24.96 18.28
CA MET A 18 2.47 24.18 17.16
C MET A 18 3.32 22.94 16.89
N LEU A 19 4.65 23.06 16.95
CA LEU A 19 5.56 21.93 16.78
C LEU A 19 5.44 20.91 17.92
N PHE A 20 5.27 21.39 19.16
CA PHE A 20 5.06 20.55 20.34
C PHE A 20 3.70 19.83 20.29
N LEU A 21 2.64 20.50 19.87
CA LEU A 21 1.32 19.88 19.62
C LEU A 21 1.39 18.84 18.51
N PHE A 22 2.16 19.08 17.45
CA PHE A 22 2.38 18.13 16.37
C PHE A 22 3.16 16.89 16.85
N LEU A 23 4.18 17.07 17.69
CA LEU A 23 4.93 15.96 18.31
C LEU A 23 4.07 15.14 19.28
N LEU A 24 3.19 15.77 20.05
CA LEU A 24 2.23 15.07 20.92
C LEU A 24 1.22 14.23 20.13
N SER A 25 0.82 14.68 18.93
CA SER A 25 -0.09 13.92 18.07
C SER A 25 0.52 12.62 17.52
N PHE A 26 1.86 12.52 17.47
CA PHE A 26 2.55 11.29 17.07
C PHE A 26 2.58 10.22 18.18
N GLN A 27 2.46 10.61 19.46
CA GLN A 27 2.55 9.67 20.58
C GLN A 27 1.20 9.05 20.96
N SER A 28 0.07 9.54 20.42
CA SER A 28 -1.26 9.03 20.73
C SER A 28 -1.71 7.82 19.90
N ALA A 29 -0.82 7.25 19.07
CA ALA A 29 -1.13 6.08 18.24
C ALA A 29 -0.53 4.77 18.78
N TRP A 30 -0.11 4.73 20.05
CA TRP A 30 0.11 3.46 20.76
C TRP A 30 -1.11 3.16 21.65
N SER A 31 -2.29 3.18 21.05
CA SER A 31 -3.38 2.38 21.59
C SER A 31 -2.92 0.94 21.45
N ALA A 32 -2.93 0.18 22.56
CA ALA A 32 -3.03 -1.26 22.45
C ALA A 32 -4.12 -1.54 21.42
N GLU A 33 -3.83 -2.39 20.42
CA GLU A 33 -4.86 -2.85 19.50
C GLU A 33 -5.99 -3.38 20.37
N ASP A 34 -7.13 -2.68 20.42
CA ASP A 34 -8.32 -3.18 21.09
C ASP A 34 -8.54 -4.60 20.58
N GLU A 35 -8.60 -5.58 21.48
CA GLU A 35 -8.81 -6.98 21.09
C GLU A 35 -10.09 -7.05 20.26
N ALA A 36 -9.94 -7.25 18.95
CA ALA A 36 -11.06 -7.16 18.04
C ALA A 36 -12.06 -8.29 18.34
N GLU A 37 -13.31 -7.93 18.61
CA GLU A 37 -14.42 -8.86 18.91
C GLU A 37 -14.56 -10.00 17.88
N ILE A 38 -14.17 -9.74 16.64
CA ILE A 38 -14.29 -10.65 15.50
C ILE A 38 -12.99 -10.68 14.71
N LEU A 39 -12.41 -11.87 14.58
CA LEU A 39 -11.24 -12.15 13.76
C LEU A 39 -11.61 -13.06 12.60
N ILE A 40 -11.26 -12.65 11.38
CA ILE A 40 -11.49 -13.40 10.15
C ILE A 40 -10.13 -13.71 9.52
N PHE A 41 -9.82 -14.97 9.24
CA PHE A 41 -8.55 -15.41 8.68
C PHE A 41 -8.76 -16.18 7.38
N SER A 42 -7.88 -15.96 6.40
CA SER A 42 -7.72 -16.85 5.25
C SER A 42 -6.65 -17.88 5.59
N LEU A 43 -6.96 -19.16 5.41
CA LEU A 43 -6.02 -20.27 5.53
C LEU A 43 -5.57 -20.80 4.16
N SER A 44 -6.02 -20.16 3.07
CA SER A 44 -5.60 -20.46 1.72
C SER A 44 -4.48 -19.50 1.28
N PRO A 45 -3.58 -19.94 0.38
CA PRO A 45 -2.57 -19.07 -0.19
C PRO A 45 -3.21 -17.91 -0.96
N GLU A 46 -2.53 -16.77 -0.96
CA GLU A 46 -2.99 -15.59 -1.70
C GLU A 46 -2.85 -15.79 -3.21
N LYS A 47 -1.84 -16.53 -3.67
CA LYS A 47 -1.57 -16.82 -5.09
C LYS A 47 -1.81 -18.30 -5.38
N VAL A 48 -2.46 -18.59 -6.50
CA VAL A 48 -2.76 -19.96 -6.94
C VAL A 48 -2.54 -20.12 -8.44
N GLU A 49 -2.10 -21.31 -8.83
CA GLU A 49 -1.89 -21.70 -10.24
C GLU A 49 -3.11 -22.40 -10.85
N GLU A 50 -4.03 -22.90 -10.01
CA GLU A 50 -5.24 -23.58 -10.45
C GLU A 50 -6.44 -22.63 -10.43
N GLN A 51 -7.25 -22.68 -11.49
CA GLN A 51 -8.44 -21.85 -11.61
C GLN A 51 -9.54 -22.26 -10.60
N GLN A 52 -9.67 -23.56 -10.35
CA GLN A 52 -10.67 -24.13 -9.44
C GLN A 52 -9.99 -24.50 -8.13
N GLY A 53 -10.67 -24.23 -7.01
CA GLY A 53 -10.13 -24.56 -5.70
C GLY A 53 -11.10 -24.32 -4.57
N ILE A 54 -10.57 -24.38 -3.34
CA ILE A 54 -11.34 -24.17 -2.12
C ILE A 54 -10.66 -23.09 -1.28
N LEU A 55 -11.38 -22.00 -1.04
CA LEU A 55 -10.99 -20.98 -0.07
C LEU A 55 -11.37 -21.45 1.34
N LYS A 56 -10.36 -21.62 2.19
CA LYS A 56 -10.50 -22.00 3.60
C LYS A 56 -10.47 -20.73 4.45
N ILE A 57 -11.55 -20.47 5.19
CA ILE A 57 -11.69 -19.29 6.05
C ILE A 57 -11.90 -19.77 7.48
N GLN A 58 -11.21 -19.15 8.43
CA GLN A 58 -11.46 -19.33 9.86
C GLN A 58 -12.03 -18.03 10.43
N ILE A 59 -13.08 -18.15 11.23
CA ILE A 59 -13.72 -17.03 11.91
C ILE A 59 -13.67 -17.35 13.40
N SER A 60 -13.11 -16.45 14.19
CA SER A 60 -13.02 -16.53 15.64
C SER A 60 -13.64 -15.29 16.26
N THR A 61 -14.53 -15.46 17.22
CA THR A 61 -15.25 -14.36 17.89
C THR A 61 -15.30 -14.59 19.39
N PHE A 62 -15.47 -13.55 20.21
CA PHE A 62 -15.73 -13.75 21.64
C PHE A 62 -17.21 -14.03 21.92
N SER A 63 -18.13 -13.45 21.14
CA SER A 63 -19.57 -13.69 21.25
C SER A 63 -20.14 -14.56 20.13
N PRO A 64 -21.30 -15.20 20.35
CA PRO A 64 -21.90 -16.11 19.37
C PRO A 64 -22.17 -15.47 18.01
N ILE A 65 -21.80 -16.17 16.94
CA ILE A 65 -22.02 -15.73 15.57
C ILE A 65 -23.51 -15.83 15.24
N GLN A 66 -24.07 -14.75 14.71
CA GLN A 66 -25.45 -14.67 14.23
C GLN A 66 -25.54 -14.84 12.71
N GLN A 67 -24.59 -14.26 11.98
CA GLN A 67 -24.60 -14.27 10.52
C GLN A 67 -23.17 -14.31 9.98
N VAL A 68 -22.97 -15.12 8.95
CA VAL A 68 -21.77 -15.07 8.10
C VAL A 68 -22.21 -15.03 6.65
N THR A 69 -21.66 -14.09 5.89
CA THR A 69 -21.82 -14.07 4.43
C THR A 69 -20.46 -14.05 3.74
N VAL A 70 -20.38 -14.73 2.60
CA VAL A 70 -19.20 -14.70 1.73
C VAL A 70 -19.68 -14.38 0.32
N LYS A 71 -19.19 -13.26 -0.23
CA LYS A 71 -19.68 -12.66 -1.49
C LYS A 71 -21.20 -12.42 -1.46
N GLY A 72 -21.70 -11.87 -0.36
CA GLY A 72 -23.12 -11.61 -0.14
C GLY A 72 -24.00 -12.85 0.07
N LYS A 73 -23.45 -14.08 -0.02
CA LYS A 73 -24.20 -15.32 0.16
C LYS A 73 -24.07 -15.84 1.60
N PRO A 74 -25.18 -16.13 2.30
CA PRO A 74 -25.15 -16.64 3.67
C PRO A 74 -24.50 -18.03 3.74
N ARG A 75 -23.88 -18.33 4.89
CA ARG A 75 -23.21 -19.62 5.15
C ARG A 75 -23.79 -20.29 6.38
N ASN A 76 -23.90 -21.60 6.31
CA ASN A 76 -24.37 -22.43 7.41
C ASN A 76 -23.20 -22.71 8.37
N PHE A 77 -23.49 -22.69 9.66
CA PHE A 77 -22.57 -23.01 10.74
C PHE A 77 -23.38 -23.47 11.97
N PRO A 78 -22.77 -24.16 12.95
CA PRO A 78 -23.48 -24.58 14.15
C PRO A 78 -24.04 -23.39 14.93
N LYS A 79 -25.26 -23.52 15.47
CA LYS A 79 -25.88 -22.48 16.30
C LYS A 79 -25.03 -22.23 17.55
N GLY A 80 -24.83 -20.96 17.90
CA GLY A 80 -24.06 -20.57 19.08
C GLY A 80 -22.54 -20.71 18.92
N ALA A 81 -22.03 -20.99 17.72
CA ALA A 81 -20.59 -21.11 17.48
C ALA A 81 -19.89 -19.75 17.61
N SER A 82 -18.74 -19.76 18.30
CA SER A 82 -17.79 -18.65 18.35
C SER A 82 -16.53 -18.92 17.50
N LEU A 83 -16.40 -20.14 16.97
CA LEU A 83 -15.30 -20.55 16.11
C LEU A 83 -15.84 -21.37 14.95
N VAL A 84 -15.59 -20.92 13.72
CA VAL A 84 -16.15 -21.51 12.50
C VAL A 84 -15.08 -21.62 11.41
N TRP A 85 -15.03 -22.79 10.75
CA TRP A 85 -14.22 -23.01 9.55
C TRP A 85 -15.13 -23.16 8.35
N LEU A 86 -14.93 -22.33 7.34
CA LEU A 86 -15.68 -22.37 6.09
C LEU A 86 -14.79 -22.88 4.96
N LYS A 87 -15.39 -23.71 4.10
CA LYS A 87 -14.81 -24.17 2.84
C LYS A 87 -15.65 -23.62 1.70
N ILE A 88 -15.12 -22.64 0.97
CA ILE A 88 -15.83 -21.95 -0.10
C ILE A 88 -15.23 -22.39 -1.44
N PRO A 89 -15.90 -23.26 -2.22
CA PRO A 89 -15.44 -23.61 -3.56
C PRO A 89 -15.48 -22.36 -4.44
N TYR A 90 -14.47 -22.21 -5.31
CA TYR A 90 -14.38 -21.11 -6.24
C TYR A 90 -13.96 -21.57 -7.64
N MET A 91 -14.24 -20.69 -8.60
CA MET A 91 -13.67 -20.69 -9.94
C MET A 91 -13.20 -19.27 -10.22
N LEU A 92 -11.88 -19.08 -10.29
CA LEU A 92 -11.25 -17.76 -10.39
C LEU A 92 -11.25 -17.26 -11.83
N LYS A 93 -11.25 -15.93 -11.97
CA LYS A 93 -10.84 -15.26 -13.21
C LYS A 93 -9.33 -15.00 -13.16
N PRO A 94 -8.62 -14.98 -14.29
CA PRO A 94 -7.20 -14.58 -14.30
C PRO A 94 -6.99 -13.25 -13.56
N GLY A 95 -5.97 -13.18 -12.70
CA GLY A 95 -5.67 -12.00 -11.87
C GLY A 95 -6.35 -12.00 -10.50
N VAL A 96 -6.64 -10.80 -9.97
CA VAL A 96 -7.11 -10.61 -8.59
C VAL A 96 -8.61 -10.92 -8.47
N ASN A 97 -8.95 -11.85 -7.58
CA ASN A 97 -10.32 -12.20 -7.23
C ASN A 97 -10.59 -11.83 -5.77
N VAL A 98 -11.77 -11.27 -5.52
CA VAL A 98 -12.15 -10.74 -4.22
C VAL A 98 -13.27 -11.57 -3.58
N PHE A 99 -13.05 -11.93 -2.32
CA PHE A 99 -14.01 -12.59 -1.43
C PHE A 99 -14.27 -11.67 -0.23
N GLU A 100 -15.39 -10.97 -0.29
CA GLU A 100 -15.86 -10.20 0.85
C GLU A 100 -16.52 -11.13 1.87
N VAL A 101 -15.97 -11.15 3.07
CA VAL A 101 -16.50 -11.90 4.22
C VAL A 101 -17.08 -10.90 5.20
N TYR A 102 -18.35 -11.08 5.53
CA TYR A 102 -19.03 -10.30 6.56
C TYR A 102 -19.49 -11.23 7.67
N VAL A 103 -19.26 -10.84 8.92
CA VAL A 103 -19.62 -11.58 10.11
C VAL A 103 -20.34 -10.63 11.06
N LYS A 104 -21.44 -11.09 11.63
CA LYS A 104 -22.21 -10.40 12.67
C LYS A 104 -22.35 -11.30 13.88
N THR A 105 -22.09 -10.75 15.06
CA THR A 105 -22.30 -11.38 16.36
C THR A 105 -23.32 -10.58 17.16
N THR A 106 -23.56 -10.96 18.42
CA THR A 106 -24.40 -10.17 19.33
C THR A 106 -23.75 -8.85 19.74
N LEU A 107 -22.42 -8.78 19.79
CA LEU A 107 -21.67 -7.64 20.31
C LEU A 107 -21.11 -6.72 19.21
N GLY A 108 -21.05 -7.18 17.96
CA GLY A 108 -20.53 -6.37 16.88
C GLY A 108 -20.66 -6.99 15.49
N GLU A 109 -20.05 -6.32 14.53
CA GLU A 109 -19.95 -6.77 13.15
C GLU A 109 -18.58 -6.45 12.58
N ALA A 110 -18.10 -7.30 11.67
CA ALA A 110 -16.82 -7.12 11.02
C ALA A 110 -16.88 -7.56 9.57
N LYS A 111 -16.09 -6.89 8.74
CA LYS A 111 -15.96 -7.16 7.31
C LYS A 111 -14.49 -7.29 6.95
N LYS A 112 -14.15 -8.36 6.23
CA LYS A 112 -12.80 -8.60 5.72
C LYS A 112 -12.81 -8.92 4.23
N ILE A 113 -11.89 -8.29 3.51
CA ILE A 113 -11.66 -8.54 2.10
C ILE A 113 -10.52 -9.55 1.98
N ILE A 114 -10.84 -10.76 1.53
CA ILE A 114 -9.83 -11.77 1.19
C ILE A 114 -9.59 -11.72 -0.31
N ARG A 115 -8.32 -11.66 -0.71
CA ARG A 115 -7.92 -11.63 -2.12
C ARG A 115 -7.25 -12.96 -2.47
N THR A 116 -7.56 -13.48 -3.65
CA THR A 116 -6.87 -14.64 -4.24
C THR A 116 -6.51 -14.29 -5.68
N ILE A 117 -5.25 -14.45 -6.02
CA ILE A 117 -4.68 -14.12 -7.32
C ILE A 117 -4.51 -15.43 -8.09
N TYR A 118 -5.22 -15.54 -9.22
CA TYR A 118 -4.99 -16.62 -10.16
C TYR A 118 -3.89 -16.20 -11.13
N GLU A 119 -2.69 -16.76 -10.94
CA GLU A 119 -1.52 -16.49 -11.78
C GLU A 119 -1.57 -17.40 -13.02
N THR A 120 -1.88 -16.83 -14.18
CA THR A 120 -1.79 -17.55 -15.45
C THR A 120 -0.40 -17.37 -16.08
N PRO A 121 0.09 -18.34 -16.87
CA PRO A 121 1.35 -18.20 -17.60
C PRO A 121 1.40 -16.93 -18.46
N GLU A 122 0.26 -16.52 -19.03
CA GLU A 122 0.14 -15.28 -19.81
C GLU A 122 0.36 -14.03 -18.96
N LEU A 123 -0.23 -13.97 -17.76
CA LEU A 123 -0.03 -12.84 -16.83
C LEU A 123 1.41 -12.80 -16.32
N LEU A 124 2.02 -13.96 -16.05
CA LEU A 124 3.42 -14.04 -15.67
C LEU A 124 4.35 -13.64 -16.83
N LYS A 125 4.04 -14.04 -18.07
CA LYS A 125 4.78 -13.64 -19.27
C LYS A 125 4.67 -12.12 -19.46
N LYS A 126 3.47 -11.55 -19.36
CA LYS A 126 3.25 -10.10 -19.44
C LYS A 126 3.97 -9.34 -18.33
N ALA A 127 3.94 -9.83 -17.09
CA ALA A 127 4.66 -9.20 -15.98
C ALA A 127 6.18 -9.23 -16.17
N LYS A 128 6.73 -10.32 -16.73
CA LYS A 128 8.16 -10.41 -17.11
C LYS A 128 8.52 -9.53 -18.31
N LEU A 129 7.60 -9.42 -19.28
CA LEU A 129 7.75 -8.56 -20.44
C LEU A 129 7.69 -7.08 -20.06
N GLY A 130 6.99 -6.71 -18.99
CA GLY A 130 6.80 -5.32 -18.61
C GLY A 130 6.07 -4.51 -19.70
N ASP A 131 5.95 -3.20 -19.50
CA ASP A 131 5.38 -2.33 -20.54
C ASP A 131 6.37 -2.14 -21.70
N SER A 132 5.83 -2.05 -22.92
CA SER A 132 6.61 -1.86 -24.14
C SER A 132 7.39 -0.55 -24.16
N PHE A 133 6.90 0.46 -23.44
CA PHE A 133 7.57 1.73 -23.21
C PHE A 133 7.65 2.03 -21.72
N GLN A 134 8.84 2.39 -21.24
CA GLN A 134 9.08 2.83 -19.88
C GLN A 134 9.83 4.16 -19.90
N LEU A 135 9.43 5.09 -19.04
CA LEU A 135 10.11 6.38 -18.87
C LEU A 135 10.52 6.55 -17.42
N ILE A 136 11.82 6.60 -17.16
CA ILE A 136 12.36 6.95 -15.84
C ILE A 136 12.76 8.43 -15.87
N SER A 137 12.23 9.21 -14.91
CA SER A 137 12.55 10.63 -14.75
C SER A 137 13.37 10.82 -13.48
N ILE A 138 14.63 11.24 -13.62
CA ILE A 138 15.55 11.48 -12.51
C ILE A 138 15.65 13.00 -12.31
N LEU A 139 15.25 13.46 -11.12
CA LEU A 139 15.38 14.86 -10.70
C LEU A 139 16.57 14.96 -9.75
N SER A 140 17.55 15.81 -10.07
CA SER A 140 18.71 16.07 -9.23
C SER A 140 18.78 17.56 -8.89
N GLY A 141 19.14 17.86 -7.65
CA GLY A 141 19.41 19.21 -7.18
C GLY A 141 20.70 19.20 -6.40
N VAL A 142 21.65 20.03 -6.81
CA VAL A 142 22.93 20.21 -6.12
C VAL A 142 23.08 21.66 -5.71
N THR A 143 23.32 21.88 -4.43
CA THR A 143 23.81 23.17 -3.92
C THR A 143 25.33 23.17 -4.02
N LYS A 144 25.87 24.02 -4.87
CA LYS A 144 27.31 24.27 -4.98
C LYS A 144 27.68 25.37 -3.98
N ASP A 145 28.35 25.02 -2.89
CA ASP A 145 28.97 25.94 -1.94
C ASP A 145 30.47 26.11 -2.26
N ASN A 146 30.78 26.34 -3.53
CA ASN A 146 32.14 26.24 -4.05
C ASN A 146 33.10 27.20 -3.32
N ILE A 147 33.95 26.66 -2.44
CA ILE A 147 35.00 27.40 -1.72
C ILE A 147 36.32 27.46 -2.51
N GLU A 148 36.45 26.64 -3.57
CA GLU A 148 37.73 26.32 -4.24
C GLU A 148 37.82 26.72 -5.72
N LYS A 149 36.84 27.45 -6.28
CA LYS A 149 36.76 27.67 -7.74
C LYS A 149 36.51 29.12 -8.17
N VAL A 150 36.94 30.08 -7.35
CA VAL A 150 36.84 31.52 -7.63
C VAL A 150 38.13 32.19 -7.15
N GLU A 151 38.70 33.11 -7.93
CA GLU A 151 39.86 33.92 -7.53
C GLU A 151 39.62 34.60 -6.17
N ASP A 152 40.67 34.72 -5.36
CA ASP A 152 40.66 35.13 -3.94
C ASP A 152 39.94 36.46 -3.62
N ASN A 153 39.54 37.23 -4.64
CA ASN A 153 39.01 38.59 -4.52
C ASN A 153 37.54 38.79 -4.92
N SER A 154 36.74 37.73 -5.09
CA SER A 154 35.31 37.84 -5.48
C SER A 154 34.34 37.30 -4.41
N SER A 155 33.13 37.88 -4.33
CA SER A 155 32.14 37.52 -3.29
C SER A 155 31.62 36.08 -3.47
N LYS A 156 31.92 35.21 -2.50
CA LYS A 156 31.44 33.81 -2.47
C LYS A 156 29.90 33.77 -2.42
N SER A 157 29.26 33.20 -3.44
CA SER A 157 27.80 33.08 -3.52
C SER A 157 27.38 31.63 -3.69
N LYS A 158 26.37 31.19 -2.91
CA LYS A 158 25.78 29.85 -3.01
C LYS A 158 25.05 29.73 -4.34
N ALA A 159 25.41 28.74 -5.14
CA ALA A 159 24.71 28.46 -6.40
C ALA A 159 23.90 27.17 -6.27
N PHE A 160 22.63 27.21 -6.66
CA PHE A 160 21.77 26.04 -6.74
C PHE A 160 21.64 25.61 -8.20
N SER A 161 21.88 24.34 -8.49
CA SER A 161 21.76 23.78 -9.83
C SER A 161 20.84 22.57 -9.79
N THR A 162 19.85 22.54 -10.68
CA THR A 162 18.94 21.42 -10.86
C THR A 162 19.18 20.78 -12.21
N SER A 163 19.01 19.47 -12.30
CA SER A 163 19.00 18.74 -13.55
C SER A 163 17.86 17.73 -13.57
N ILE A 164 17.34 17.49 -14.77
CA ILE A 164 16.29 16.51 -15.04
C ILE A 164 16.83 15.60 -16.13
N LEU A 165 16.82 14.30 -15.89
CA LEU A 165 17.22 13.29 -16.87
C LEU A 165 16.03 12.38 -17.16
N PHE A 166 15.71 12.25 -18.45
CA PHE A 166 14.71 11.33 -18.95
C PHE A 166 15.40 10.12 -19.57
N VAL A 167 15.07 8.92 -19.09
CA VAL A 167 15.58 7.66 -19.63
C VAL A 167 14.40 6.91 -20.25
N PRO A 168 14.12 7.13 -21.54
CA PRO A 168 13.15 6.33 -22.27
C PRO A 168 13.74 4.94 -22.56
N SER A 169 12.95 3.91 -22.35
CA SER A 169 13.24 2.54 -22.77
C SER A 169 12.06 2.03 -23.58
N TYR A 170 12.37 1.43 -24.73
CA TYR A 170 11.38 0.76 -25.55
C TYR A 170 11.85 -0.68 -25.81
N ARG A 171 10.94 -1.64 -25.61
CA ARG A 171 11.20 -3.07 -25.85
C ARG A 171 10.48 -3.49 -27.12
N PHE A 172 11.22 -4.09 -28.04
CA PHE A 172 10.69 -4.72 -29.25
C PHE A 172 10.78 -6.23 -29.05
N ASP A 173 9.66 -6.94 -29.18
CA ASP A 173 9.65 -8.40 -29.24
C ASP A 173 9.93 -8.80 -30.69
N LEU A 174 11.02 -9.54 -30.92
CA LEU A 174 11.30 -10.16 -32.22
C LEU A 174 10.59 -11.52 -32.24
N PHE A 175 9.65 -11.69 -33.15
CA PHE A 175 8.94 -12.95 -33.34
C PHE A 175 9.74 -13.87 -34.29
N ASP A 176 9.56 -15.18 -34.20
CA ASP A 176 10.32 -16.17 -34.99
C ASP A 176 10.13 -16.02 -36.53
N ASP A 177 9.10 -15.29 -36.97
CA ASP A 177 8.84 -14.94 -38.37
C ASP A 177 9.41 -13.57 -38.79
N SER A 178 10.11 -12.89 -37.88
CA SER A 178 10.70 -11.57 -38.15
C SER A 178 12.02 -11.72 -38.90
N SER A 179 11.99 -11.58 -40.23
CA SER A 179 13.20 -11.48 -41.04
C SER A 179 13.81 -10.08 -40.91
N ILE A 180 14.75 -9.89 -40.00
CA ILE A 180 15.61 -8.71 -40.00
C ILE A 180 16.73 -8.95 -41.02
N PHE A 181 16.72 -8.21 -42.12
CA PHE A 181 17.86 -8.11 -43.02
C PHE A 181 18.75 -6.96 -42.55
N LEU A 182 20.01 -7.27 -42.23
CA LEU A 182 21.08 -6.33 -41.88
C LEU A 182 21.69 -5.68 -43.12
#